data_AF-A0A7K6TJ93-F1
#
_entry.id   AF-A0A7K6TJ93-F1
#
_cell.length_a   1.000
_cell.length_b   1.000
_cell.length_c   1.000
_cell.angle_alpha   90.00
_cell.angle_beta   90.00
_cell.angle_gamma   90.00
#
_symmetry.space_group_name_H-M   'P 1'
#
loop_
_entity.id
_entity.type
_entity.pdbx_description
1 polymer ?
#
loop_
_entity_poly.entity_id
_entity_poly.type
_entity_poly.pdbx_seq_one_letter_code
_entity_poly.pdbx_strand_id
1 'polypeptide(L)'
;MEFSQCEQRITKVSLAEILRCFEHPISEEQAWAICFQCCCKMEQLAQGLCPPLHSVFIKGPGSIFIHADGAASFKVYHKSGKSIDVGSIQQSEDKLLEYLGVVIYEALDWGLDSQAERELSDPLEKLLCLMLKLDDEAMKPAVTLQDVIKACEEHLCRPSEATSHYKRTCSSLFTEYMELQKLMTIIQTSKEVHLGLPLTCYSPVDLAIPGFSEASLWPNIIRELQNGVRLRKATERPQCHVPPNERIRSPYELLLDDIQHKRYTLRKVSDWSQQTALKPTVLL
;
A
#
# COMPACT_ATOMS: atom_id res chain seq x y z
N MET A 1 25.80 20.66 -28.54
CA MET A 1 24.63 19.77 -28.71
C MET A 1 24.01 19.63 -27.35
N GLU A 2 23.01 20.46 -27.08
CA GLU A 2 22.24 20.41 -25.83
C GLU A 2 21.37 19.16 -25.87
N PHE A 3 21.55 18.27 -24.89
CA PHE A 3 20.62 17.18 -24.67
C PHE A 3 19.34 17.79 -24.10
N SER A 4 18.38 18.09 -24.97
CA SER A 4 17.01 18.35 -24.58
C SER A 4 16.38 17.06 -24.06
N GLN A 5 16.74 16.63 -22.84
CA GLN A 5 15.94 15.67 -22.09
C GLN A 5 14.65 16.40 -21.72
N CYS A 6 13.66 16.29 -22.60
CA CYS A 6 12.28 16.43 -22.20
C CYS A 6 12.04 15.33 -21.17
N GLU A 7 12.17 15.65 -19.87
CA GLU A 7 11.69 14.81 -18.78
C GLU A 7 10.22 14.53 -19.08
N GLN A 8 9.92 13.36 -19.63
CA GLN A 8 8.56 12.89 -19.77
C GLN A 8 8.02 12.75 -18.35
N ARG A 9 7.24 13.75 -17.90
CA ARG A 9 6.52 13.66 -16.64
C ARG A 9 5.58 12.47 -16.76
N ILE A 10 5.90 11.39 -16.06
CA ILE A 10 5.01 10.23 -15.92
C ILE A 10 3.71 10.77 -15.32
N THR A 11 2.61 10.68 -16.07
CA THR A 11 1.30 11.19 -15.66
C THR A 11 0.39 10.10 -15.09
N LYS A 12 0.73 8.83 -15.34
CA LYS A 12 0.02 7.65 -14.84
C LYS A 12 0.96 6.46 -14.75
N VAL A 13 0.64 5.53 -13.87
CA VAL A 13 1.35 4.27 -13.63
C VAL A 13 0.34 3.14 -13.53
N SER A 14 0.66 1.94 -14.02
CA SER A 14 -0.21 0.77 -13.85
C SER A 14 -0.14 0.20 -12.44
N LEU A 15 -1.24 -0.38 -11.94
CA LEU A 15 -1.27 -1.01 -10.63
C LEU A 15 -0.24 -2.14 -10.52
N ALA A 16 0.02 -2.86 -11.61
CA ALA A 16 1.09 -3.88 -11.66
C ALA A 16 2.51 -3.31 -11.52
N GLU A 17 2.77 -2.07 -11.96
CA GLU A 17 4.06 -1.40 -11.72
C GLU A 17 4.19 -0.99 -10.27
N ILE A 18 3.12 -0.49 -9.66
CA ILE A 18 3.10 -0.13 -8.23
C ILE A 18 3.39 -1.37 -7.37
N LEU A 19 2.63 -2.46 -7.56
CA LEU A 19 2.79 -3.71 -6.80
C LEU A 19 4.20 -4.30 -6.92
N ARG A 20 4.79 -4.27 -8.13
CA ARG A 20 6.17 -4.73 -8.34
C ARG A 20 7.22 -3.80 -7.72
N CYS A 21 6.96 -2.50 -7.71
CA CYS A 21 7.87 -1.53 -7.13
C CYS A 21 7.86 -1.57 -5.60
N PHE A 22 6.68 -1.82 -5.02
CA PHE A 22 6.47 -1.85 -3.57
C PHE A 22 6.81 -3.20 -2.96
N GLU A 23 6.71 -4.29 -3.74
CA GLU A 23 6.91 -5.66 -3.28
C GLU A 23 6.01 -6.05 -2.09
N HIS A 24 4.87 -5.36 -1.95
CA HIS A 24 3.85 -5.63 -0.94
C HIS A 24 2.46 -5.36 -1.53
N PRO A 25 1.40 -5.97 -0.97
CA PRO A 25 0.04 -5.73 -1.44
C PRO A 25 -0.42 -4.31 -1.10
N ILE A 26 -1.50 -3.88 -1.77
CA ILE A 26 -2.14 -2.61 -1.43
C ILE A 26 -2.82 -2.69 -0.06
N SER A 27 -3.03 -1.54 0.58
CA SER A 27 -3.85 -1.46 1.79
C SER A 27 -5.35 -1.58 1.44
N GLU A 28 -6.17 -1.90 2.44
CA GLU A 28 -7.63 -1.92 2.26
C GLU A 28 -8.15 -0.56 1.81
N GLU A 29 -7.64 0.53 2.38
CA GLU A 29 -8.06 1.88 2.00
C GLU A 29 -7.67 2.24 0.56
N GLN A 30 -6.54 1.74 0.07
CA GLN A 30 -6.16 1.85 -1.34
C GLN A 30 -7.08 1.01 -2.23
N ALA A 31 -7.48 -0.20 -1.78
CA ALA A 31 -8.43 -1.04 -2.51
C ALA A 31 -9.80 -0.35 -2.67
N TRP A 32 -10.34 0.22 -1.58
CA TRP A 32 -11.57 1.04 -1.62
C TRP A 32 -11.43 2.22 -2.59
N ALA A 33 -10.31 2.95 -2.53
CA ALA A 33 -10.08 4.09 -3.39
C ALA A 33 -10.02 3.74 -4.88
N ILE A 34 -9.28 2.69 -5.23
CA ILE A 34 -9.16 2.22 -6.62
C ILE A 34 -10.52 1.73 -7.11
N CYS A 35 -11.24 0.96 -6.29
CA CYS A 35 -12.57 0.45 -6.62
C CYS A 35 -13.56 1.59 -6.90
N PHE A 36 -13.67 2.56 -6.00
CA PHE A 36 -14.52 3.74 -6.16
C PHE A 36 -14.19 4.52 -7.43
N GLN A 37 -12.91 4.88 -7.63
CA GLN A 37 -12.48 5.67 -8.79
C GLN A 37 -12.73 4.94 -10.12
N CYS A 38 -12.48 3.63 -10.16
CA CYS A 38 -12.79 2.81 -11.34
C CYS A 38 -14.30 2.74 -11.62
N CYS A 39 -15.13 2.55 -10.61
CA CYS A 39 -16.59 2.48 -10.77
C CYS A 39 -17.17 3.80 -11.25
N CYS A 40 -16.81 4.93 -10.63
CA CYS A 40 -17.22 6.25 -11.11
C CYS A 40 -16.77 6.50 -12.57
N LYS A 41 -15.57 6.02 -12.94
CA LYS A 41 -15.09 6.17 -14.32
C LYS A 41 -15.89 5.32 -15.31
N MET A 42 -16.26 4.09 -14.94
CA MET A 42 -17.13 3.24 -15.77
C MET A 42 -18.51 3.85 -15.94
N GLU A 43 -19.09 4.40 -14.87
CA GLU A 43 -20.39 5.07 -14.90
C GLU A 43 -20.38 6.29 -15.84
N GLN A 44 -19.34 7.13 -15.77
CA GLN A 44 -19.16 8.27 -16.68
C GLN A 44 -19.09 7.85 -18.15
N LEU A 45 -18.48 6.69 -18.45
CA LEU A 45 -18.42 6.15 -19.80
C LEU A 45 -19.80 5.62 -20.26
N ALA A 46 -20.57 5.01 -19.36
CA ALA A 46 -21.91 4.53 -19.64
C ALA A 46 -22.91 5.67 -19.91
N GLN A 47 -22.78 6.80 -19.22
CA GLN A 47 -23.65 7.98 -19.35
C GLN A 47 -23.36 8.88 -20.57
N GLY A 48 -22.39 8.53 -21.43
CA GLY A 48 -22.22 9.17 -22.75
C GLY A 48 -21.33 10.41 -22.79
N LEU A 49 -20.52 10.68 -21.76
CA LEU A 49 -19.45 11.69 -21.83
C LEU A 49 -18.27 11.25 -22.74
N CYS A 50 -18.30 10.02 -23.27
CA CYS A 50 -17.36 9.48 -24.26
C CYS A 50 -18.12 8.60 -25.28
N PRO A 51 -17.66 8.49 -26.54
CA PRO A 51 -18.38 7.72 -27.56
C PRO A 51 -18.48 6.21 -27.21
N PRO A 52 -19.58 5.52 -27.58
CA PRO A 52 -19.79 4.07 -27.39
C PRO A 52 -18.87 3.18 -28.25
N LEU A 53 -17.82 3.76 -28.84
CA LEU A 53 -16.81 3.07 -29.66
C LEU A 53 -15.69 2.43 -28.81
N HIS A 54 -15.75 2.63 -27.49
CA HIS A 54 -14.76 2.20 -26.53
C HIS A 54 -15.22 0.94 -25.78
N SER A 55 -14.48 -0.16 -25.89
CA SER A 55 -14.68 -1.33 -25.03
C SER A 55 -13.71 -1.29 -23.86
N VAL A 56 -14.25 -1.30 -22.64
CA VAL A 56 -13.48 -1.42 -21.39
C VAL A 56 -12.83 -2.80 -21.33
N PHE A 57 -11.56 -2.84 -20.91
CA PHE A 57 -10.83 -4.09 -20.74
C PHE A 57 -10.08 -4.10 -19.42
N ILE A 58 -10.57 -4.94 -18.50
CA ILE A 58 -9.97 -5.19 -17.21
C ILE A 58 -9.47 -6.63 -17.22
N LYS A 59 -8.15 -6.80 -17.18
CA LYS A 59 -7.47 -8.08 -17.11
C LYS A 59 -6.18 -7.92 -16.31
N GLY A 60 -6.24 -8.35 -15.05
CA GLY A 60 -5.13 -8.23 -14.10
C GLY A 60 -4.77 -6.78 -13.71
N PRO A 61 -3.86 -6.60 -12.75
CA PRO A 61 -3.45 -5.28 -12.26
C PRO A 61 -2.75 -4.43 -13.34
N GLY A 62 -2.21 -5.03 -14.39
CA GLY A 62 -1.60 -4.29 -15.51
C GLY A 62 -2.60 -3.59 -16.44
N SER A 63 -3.90 -3.75 -16.18
CA SER A 63 -4.97 -3.08 -16.93
C SER A 63 -5.53 -1.84 -16.24
N ILE A 64 -5.24 -1.64 -14.95
CA ILE A 64 -5.66 -0.49 -14.15
C ILE A 64 -4.50 0.50 -14.04
N PHE A 65 -4.79 1.80 -14.14
CA PHE A 65 -3.83 2.89 -14.04
C PHE A 65 -4.25 3.90 -12.99
N ILE A 66 -3.29 4.32 -12.18
CA ILE A 66 -3.41 5.40 -11.21
C ILE A 66 -2.74 6.63 -11.80
N HIS A 67 -3.45 7.76 -11.82
CA HIS A 67 -2.97 9.02 -12.38
C HIS A 67 -2.41 9.94 -11.29
N ALA A 68 -1.55 10.86 -11.70
CA ALA A 68 -0.95 11.84 -10.78
C ALA A 68 -2.00 12.72 -10.07
N ASP A 69 -3.12 12.99 -10.73
CA ASP A 69 -4.24 13.75 -10.16
C ASP A 69 -5.13 12.92 -9.22
N GLY A 70 -4.84 11.63 -9.04
CA GLY A 70 -5.62 10.72 -8.19
C GLY A 70 -6.82 10.06 -8.86
N ALA A 71 -7.04 10.29 -10.16
CA ALA A 71 -8.02 9.51 -10.92
C ALA A 71 -7.52 8.07 -11.15
N ALA A 72 -8.44 7.13 -11.30
CA ALA A 72 -8.15 5.79 -11.80
C ALA A 72 -8.75 5.60 -13.20
N SER A 73 -8.03 4.88 -14.06
CA SER A 73 -8.52 4.48 -15.38
C SER A 73 -8.14 3.05 -15.70
N PHE A 74 -8.64 2.52 -16.81
CA PHE A 74 -8.32 1.18 -17.27
C PHE A 74 -8.01 1.17 -18.77
N LYS A 75 -7.53 0.04 -19.30
CA LYS A 75 -7.33 -0.11 -20.74
C LYS A 75 -8.66 -0.02 -21.47
N VAL A 76 -8.68 0.74 -22.55
CA VAL A 76 -9.83 0.94 -23.41
C VAL A 76 -9.39 0.72 -24.84
N TYR A 77 -10.15 -0.07 -25.60
CA TYR A 77 -9.90 -0.28 -27.03
C TYR A 77 -10.92 0.48 -27.86
N HIS A 78 -10.45 1.13 -28.93
CA HIS A 78 -11.31 1.78 -29.90
C HIS A 78 -11.70 0.75 -30.97
N LYS A 79 -12.99 0.57 -31.22
CA LYS A 79 -13.45 -0.23 -32.36
C LYS A 79 -13.13 0.55 -33.64
N SER A 80 -12.11 0.14 -34.39
CA SER A 80 -11.93 0.59 -35.77
C SER A 80 -12.85 -0.24 -36.67
N GLY A 81 -13.77 0.40 -37.39
CA GLY A 81 -14.67 -0.28 -38.31
C GLY A 81 -13.92 -1.14 -39.33
N LYS A 82 -14.39 -2.38 -39.52
CA LYS A 82 -13.82 -3.50 -40.29
C LYS A 82 -12.85 -4.43 -39.55
N SER A 83 -13.38 -5.27 -38.68
CA SER A 83 -13.05 -6.71 -38.70
C SER A 83 -14.24 -7.52 -38.19
N ILE A 84 -14.56 -8.55 -38.95
CA ILE A 84 -15.52 -9.61 -38.64
C ILE A 84 -14.76 -10.64 -37.77
N ASP A 85 -15.43 -11.22 -36.78
CA ASP A 85 -15.06 -12.47 -36.07
C ASP A 85 -14.12 -12.50 -34.85
N VAL A 86 -14.13 -11.49 -33.97
CA VAL A 86 -13.88 -11.73 -32.52
C VAL A 86 -14.83 -10.89 -31.68
N GLY A 87 -15.85 -11.57 -31.12
CA GLY A 87 -16.79 -11.14 -30.08
C GLY A 87 -16.89 -9.65 -29.77
N SER A 88 -17.89 -8.99 -30.34
CA SER A 88 -18.36 -7.68 -29.86
C SER A 88 -18.95 -7.83 -28.45
N ILE A 89 -18.11 -7.80 -27.42
CA ILE A 89 -18.60 -7.82 -26.03
C ILE A 89 -18.64 -6.39 -25.53
N GLN A 90 -19.79 -5.72 -25.72
CA GLN A 90 -20.18 -4.70 -24.76
C GLN A 90 -20.39 -5.45 -23.45
N GLN A 91 -19.44 -5.34 -22.52
CA GLN A 91 -19.49 -6.06 -21.26
C GLN A 91 -20.62 -5.46 -20.40
N SER A 92 -21.45 -6.32 -19.79
CA SER A 92 -22.41 -5.87 -18.80
C SER A 92 -21.67 -5.25 -17.60
N GLU A 93 -22.31 -4.30 -16.91
CA GLU A 93 -21.76 -3.69 -15.69
C GLU A 93 -21.33 -4.76 -14.69
N ASP A 94 -22.20 -5.73 -14.48
CA ASP A 94 -21.98 -6.88 -13.61
C ASP A 94 -20.71 -7.68 -13.97
N LYS A 95 -20.40 -7.86 -15.26
CA LYS A 95 -19.16 -8.55 -15.67
C LYS A 95 -17.93 -7.67 -15.47
N LEU A 96 -18.05 -6.36 -15.67
CA LEU A 96 -16.96 -5.41 -15.40
C LEU A 96 -16.63 -5.34 -13.92
N LEU A 97 -17.64 -5.36 -13.06
CA LEU A 97 -17.48 -5.43 -11.60
C LEU A 97 -16.79 -6.71 -11.17
N GLU A 98 -17.17 -7.85 -11.76
CA GLU A 98 -16.49 -9.13 -11.49
C GLU A 98 -14.99 -9.05 -11.84
N TYR A 99 -14.65 -8.53 -13.03
CA TYR A 99 -13.24 -8.35 -13.40
C TYR A 99 -12.50 -7.37 -12.51
N LEU A 100 -13.14 -6.27 -12.11
CA LEU A 100 -12.54 -5.31 -11.18
C LEU A 100 -12.32 -5.96 -9.81
N GLY A 101 -13.30 -6.72 -9.29
CA GLY A 101 -13.22 -7.43 -8.02
C GLY A 101 -12.04 -8.41 -7.99
N VAL A 102 -11.85 -9.17 -9.09
CA VAL A 102 -10.69 -10.06 -9.23
C VAL A 102 -9.38 -9.28 -9.14
N VAL A 103 -9.26 -8.17 -9.88
CA VAL A 103 -8.01 -7.37 -9.88
C VAL A 103 -7.73 -6.73 -8.52
N ILE A 104 -8.77 -6.28 -7.81
CA ILE A 104 -8.61 -5.73 -6.45
C ILE A 104 -8.17 -6.82 -5.47
N TYR A 105 -8.79 -8.00 -5.53
CA TYR A 105 -8.38 -9.14 -4.70
C TYR A 105 -6.94 -9.57 -5.01
N GLU A 106 -6.58 -9.72 -6.29
CA GLU A 106 -5.19 -10.01 -6.71
C GLU A 106 -4.17 -8.98 -6.18
N ALA A 107 -4.56 -7.70 -6.09
CA ALA A 107 -3.69 -6.65 -5.56
C ALA A 107 -3.59 -6.67 -4.02
N LEU A 108 -4.66 -7.09 -3.33
CA LEU A 108 -4.69 -7.28 -1.88
C LEU A 108 -3.92 -8.53 -1.43
N ASP A 109 -3.91 -9.55 -2.28
CA ASP A 109 -3.26 -10.85 -2.07
C ASP A 109 -1.84 -10.92 -2.66
N TRP A 110 -1.34 -9.80 -3.19
CA TRP A 110 -0.04 -9.75 -3.85
C TRP A 110 1.11 -10.19 -2.93
N GLY A 111 1.86 -11.19 -3.37
CA GLY A 111 3.04 -11.70 -2.66
C GLY A 111 2.72 -12.73 -1.57
N LEU A 112 1.45 -13.12 -1.39
CA LEU A 112 1.07 -14.24 -0.55
C LEU A 112 1.25 -15.58 -1.29
N ASP A 113 1.46 -16.65 -0.51
CA ASP A 113 1.53 -18.00 -1.04
C ASP A 113 0.13 -18.62 -1.13
N SER A 114 -0.02 -19.69 -1.91
CA SER A 114 -1.31 -20.38 -2.10
C SER A 114 -1.93 -21.00 -0.84
N GLN A 115 -1.23 -20.99 0.30
CA GLN A 115 -1.68 -21.56 1.57
C GLN A 115 -1.98 -20.47 2.62
N ALA A 116 -1.67 -19.21 2.31
CA ALA A 116 -1.88 -18.05 3.16
C ALA A 116 -2.91 -17.14 2.50
N GLU A 117 -4.04 -16.94 3.17
CA GLU A 117 -5.03 -15.95 2.75
C GLU A 117 -4.92 -14.71 3.63
N ARG A 118 -5.14 -13.54 3.03
CA ARG A 118 -5.21 -12.29 3.78
C ARG A 118 -6.52 -12.19 4.54
N GLU A 119 -6.45 -11.97 5.85
CA GLU A 119 -7.59 -11.54 6.64
C GLU A 119 -7.99 -10.11 6.25
N LEU A 120 -9.19 -9.95 5.69
CA LEU A 120 -9.77 -8.66 5.32
C LEU A 120 -10.78 -8.21 6.39
N SER A 121 -11.03 -6.91 6.48
CA SER A 121 -12.15 -6.41 7.28
C SER A 121 -13.50 -6.88 6.71
N ASP A 122 -14.45 -7.22 7.59
CA ASP A 122 -15.80 -7.65 7.19
C ASP A 122 -16.46 -6.77 6.11
N PRO A 123 -16.35 -5.42 6.13
CA PRO A 123 -16.95 -4.58 5.10
C PRO A 123 -16.32 -4.78 3.71
N LEU A 124 -15.00 -4.92 3.65
CA LEU A 124 -14.29 -5.09 2.37
C LEU A 124 -14.49 -6.49 1.81
N GLU A 125 -14.47 -7.51 2.66
CA GLU A 125 -14.79 -8.88 2.28
C GLU A 125 -16.21 -8.96 1.69
N LYS A 126 -17.20 -8.34 2.35
CA LYS A 126 -18.58 -8.27 1.83
C LYS A 126 -18.68 -7.58 0.48
N LEU A 127 -17.95 -6.49 0.28
CA LEU A 127 -17.91 -5.81 -1.02
C LEU A 127 -17.33 -6.73 -2.10
N LEU A 128 -16.20 -7.39 -1.83
CA LEU A 128 -15.55 -8.29 -2.79
C LEU A 128 -16.40 -9.51 -3.10
N CYS A 129 -17.03 -10.14 -2.10
CA CYS A 129 -17.98 -11.23 -2.30
C CYS A 129 -19.14 -10.81 -3.21
N LEU A 130 -19.65 -9.60 -3.03
CA LEU A 130 -20.71 -9.03 -3.85
C LEU A 130 -20.25 -8.76 -5.30
N MET A 131 -19.05 -8.21 -5.50
CA MET A 131 -18.47 -8.00 -6.84
C MET A 131 -18.15 -9.32 -7.56
N LEU A 132 -17.71 -10.33 -6.80
CA LEU A 132 -17.27 -11.64 -7.31
C LEU A 132 -18.40 -12.67 -7.41
N LYS A 133 -19.63 -12.32 -6.99
CA LYS A 133 -20.81 -13.20 -6.97
C LYS A 133 -20.57 -14.48 -6.16
N LEU A 134 -19.89 -14.33 -5.03
CA LEU A 134 -19.64 -15.41 -4.10
C LEU A 134 -20.80 -15.59 -3.11
N ASP A 135 -21.85 -14.76 -3.19
CA ASP A 135 -23.05 -14.97 -2.38
C ASP A 135 -24.00 -15.99 -3.03
N ASP A 136 -24.26 -17.09 -2.34
CA ASP A 136 -25.15 -18.20 -2.77
C ASP A 136 -26.65 -17.81 -2.87
N GLU A 137 -26.98 -16.52 -2.70
CA GLU A 137 -28.36 -16.02 -2.69
C GLU A 137 -28.88 -15.83 -4.11
N ALA A 138 -29.29 -16.93 -4.75
CA ALA A 138 -29.79 -17.05 -6.12
C ALA A 138 -31.01 -16.15 -6.49
N MET A 139 -31.49 -15.30 -5.58
CA MET A 139 -32.61 -14.37 -5.78
C MET A 139 -32.25 -12.89 -5.66
N LYS A 140 -30.99 -12.51 -5.41
CA LYS A 140 -30.62 -11.10 -5.38
C LYS A 140 -30.54 -10.49 -6.79
N PRO A 141 -30.93 -9.21 -6.95
CA PRO A 141 -30.73 -8.49 -8.21
C PRO A 141 -29.23 -8.39 -8.52
N ALA A 142 -28.91 -8.31 -9.82
CA ALA A 142 -27.55 -8.11 -10.28
C ALA A 142 -26.97 -6.82 -9.71
N VAL A 143 -25.73 -6.88 -9.25
CA VAL A 143 -25.00 -5.74 -8.69
C VAL A 143 -24.74 -4.72 -9.79
N THR A 144 -25.01 -3.45 -9.48
CA THR A 144 -24.76 -2.32 -10.37
C THR A 144 -23.53 -1.52 -9.96
N LEU A 145 -22.98 -0.71 -10.87
CA LEU A 145 -21.90 0.23 -10.55
C LEU A 145 -22.28 1.16 -9.39
N GLN A 146 -23.55 1.59 -9.34
CA GLN A 146 -24.07 2.47 -8.31
C GLN A 146 -24.08 1.81 -6.92
N ASP A 147 -24.34 0.52 -6.84
CA ASP A 147 -24.33 -0.22 -5.57
C ASP A 147 -22.91 -0.25 -4.97
N VAL A 148 -21.90 -0.49 -5.81
CA VAL A 148 -20.49 -0.51 -5.41
C VAL A 148 -20.00 0.90 -5.03
N ILE A 149 -20.36 1.93 -5.81
CA ILE A 149 -20.05 3.32 -5.48
C ILE A 149 -20.65 3.67 -4.11
N LYS A 150 -21.93 3.36 -3.88
CA LYS A 150 -22.61 3.62 -2.62
C LYS A 150 -21.96 2.88 -1.44
N ALA A 151 -21.59 1.62 -1.62
CA ALA A 151 -20.89 0.85 -0.59
C ALA A 151 -19.55 1.49 -0.19
N CYS A 152 -18.81 2.03 -1.17
CA CYS A 152 -17.57 2.77 -0.91
C CYS A 152 -17.87 4.11 -0.20
N GLU A 153 -18.92 4.83 -0.57
CA GLU A 153 -19.30 6.07 0.14
C GLU A 153 -19.68 5.80 1.61
N GLU A 154 -20.40 4.70 1.88
CA GLU A 154 -20.83 4.29 3.21
C GLU A 154 -19.68 3.74 4.09
N HIS A 155 -18.56 3.31 3.50
CA HIS A 155 -17.34 2.96 4.23
C HIS A 155 -16.75 4.15 4.99
N LEU A 156 -16.99 5.38 4.50
CA LEU A 156 -16.50 6.59 5.14
C LEU A 156 -17.49 7.13 6.17
N CYS A 157 -16.98 7.73 7.24
CA CYS A 157 -17.80 8.47 8.22
C CYS A 157 -18.66 9.57 7.57
N ARG A 158 -18.22 10.11 6.43
CA ARG A 158 -18.91 11.15 5.65
C ARG A 158 -18.95 10.76 4.17
N PRO A 159 -20.06 10.16 3.70
CA PRO A 159 -20.23 9.77 2.29
C PRO A 159 -19.93 10.87 1.27
N SER A 160 -20.30 12.11 1.57
CA SER A 160 -20.07 13.28 0.69
C SER A 160 -18.60 13.58 0.42
N GLU A 161 -17.68 13.11 1.27
CA GLU A 161 -16.25 13.36 1.12
C GLU A 161 -15.55 12.29 0.25
N ALA A 162 -16.25 11.20 -0.11
CA ALA A 162 -15.69 10.03 -0.80
C ALA A 162 -14.89 10.37 -2.05
N THR A 163 -15.46 11.20 -2.93
CA THR A 163 -14.76 11.63 -4.15
C THR A 163 -13.42 12.30 -3.85
N SER A 164 -13.39 13.20 -2.86
CA SER A 164 -12.17 13.93 -2.50
C SER A 164 -11.16 13.04 -1.76
N HIS A 165 -11.67 12.16 -0.89
CA HIS A 165 -10.88 11.26 -0.05
C HIS A 165 -10.17 10.22 -0.92
N TYR A 166 -10.92 9.48 -1.74
CA TYR A 166 -10.36 8.46 -2.60
C TYR A 166 -9.43 9.02 -3.67
N LYS A 167 -9.71 10.24 -4.18
CA LYS A 167 -8.78 10.95 -5.07
C LYS A 167 -7.45 11.24 -4.36
N ARG A 168 -7.49 11.70 -3.11
CA ARG A 168 -6.27 11.93 -2.31
C ARG A 168 -5.51 10.63 -2.04
N THR A 169 -6.21 9.56 -1.71
CA THR A 169 -5.60 8.23 -1.47
C THR A 169 -4.87 7.72 -2.71
N CYS A 170 -5.50 7.77 -3.89
CA CYS A 170 -4.87 7.39 -5.16
C CYS A 170 -3.70 8.32 -5.53
N SER A 171 -3.83 9.63 -5.29
CA SER A 171 -2.74 10.59 -5.56
C SER A 171 -1.54 10.40 -4.62
N SER A 172 -1.78 10.04 -3.36
CA SER A 172 -0.72 9.65 -2.40
C SER A 172 0.01 8.41 -2.89
N LEU A 173 -0.74 7.36 -3.27
CA LEU A 173 -0.20 6.12 -3.81
C LEU A 173 0.68 6.36 -5.05
N PHE A 174 0.23 7.22 -5.97
CA PHE A 174 1.02 7.64 -7.13
C PHE A 174 2.32 8.35 -6.72
N THR A 175 2.23 9.27 -5.75
CA THR A 175 3.37 10.06 -5.28
C THR A 175 4.40 9.16 -4.60
N GLU A 176 3.96 8.25 -3.72
CA GLU A 176 4.81 7.25 -3.06
C GLU A 176 5.56 6.38 -4.07
N TYR A 177 4.87 5.92 -5.12
CA TYR A 177 5.50 5.21 -6.23
C TYR A 177 6.59 6.04 -6.91
N MET A 178 6.30 7.29 -7.24
CA MET A 178 7.26 8.18 -7.91
C MET A 178 8.48 8.48 -7.03
N GLU A 179 8.29 8.67 -5.73
CA GLU A 179 9.40 8.88 -4.80
C GLU A 179 10.28 7.62 -4.69
N LEU A 180 9.67 6.44 -4.61
CA LEU A 180 10.44 5.20 -4.58
C LEU A 180 11.21 4.94 -5.88
N GLN A 181 10.62 5.24 -7.04
CA GLN A 181 11.31 5.15 -8.34
C GLN A 181 12.52 6.09 -8.41
N LYS A 182 12.40 7.32 -7.90
CA LYS A 182 13.54 8.25 -7.81
C LYS A 182 14.64 7.69 -6.92
N LEU A 183 14.28 7.19 -5.73
CA LEU A 183 15.24 6.58 -4.80
C LEU A 183 15.95 5.37 -5.44
N MET A 184 15.21 4.50 -6.13
CA MET A 184 15.77 3.35 -6.83
C MET A 184 16.76 3.78 -7.91
N THR A 185 16.43 4.81 -8.68
CA THR A 185 17.31 5.39 -9.72
C THR A 185 18.59 5.97 -9.11
N ILE A 186 18.49 6.68 -7.98
CA ILE A 186 19.65 7.22 -7.24
C ILE A 186 20.56 6.07 -6.76
N ILE A 187 20.00 4.99 -6.20
CA ILE A 187 20.78 3.85 -5.71
C ILE A 187 21.49 3.14 -6.85
N GLN A 188 20.81 2.89 -7.98
CA GLN A 188 21.39 2.23 -9.14
C GLN A 188 22.54 3.03 -9.75
N THR A 189 22.32 4.32 -9.99
CA THR A 189 23.36 5.21 -10.55
C THR A 189 24.56 5.35 -9.60
N SER A 190 24.34 5.43 -8.30
CA SER A 190 25.42 5.48 -7.30
C SER A 190 26.24 4.19 -7.26
N LYS A 191 25.59 3.04 -7.45
CA LYS A 191 26.25 1.73 -7.49
C LYS A 191 27.08 1.53 -8.76
N GLU A 192 26.61 2.03 -9.91
CA GLU A 192 27.34 1.99 -11.18
C GLU A 192 28.62 2.85 -11.14
N VAL A 193 28.57 4.03 -10.52
CA VAL A 193 29.76 4.89 -10.31
C VAL A 193 30.82 4.17 -9.45
N HIS A 194 30.40 3.35 -8.47
CA HIS A 194 31.31 2.63 -7.58
C HIS A 194 31.88 1.33 -8.20
N LEU A 195 31.23 0.75 -9.21
CA LEU A 195 31.67 -0.45 -9.93
C LEU A 195 32.54 -0.12 -11.16
N GLY A 196 32.66 1.17 -11.53
CA GLY A 196 33.41 1.65 -12.70
C GLY A 196 34.82 2.19 -12.44
N LEU A 197 35.31 2.25 -11.20
CA LEU A 197 36.67 2.73 -10.89
C LEU A 197 37.46 1.80 -9.97
N PRO A 198 38.75 1.50 -10.27
CA PRO A 198 39.65 0.92 -9.29
C PRO A 198 39.85 1.90 -8.12
N LEU A 199 39.92 1.36 -6.91
CA LEU A 199 40.00 1.97 -5.58
C LEU A 199 41.16 2.98 -5.35
N THR A 200 41.43 3.95 -6.23
CA THR A 200 42.61 4.83 -6.10
C THR A 200 42.36 6.32 -6.20
N CYS A 201 41.12 6.81 -6.26
CA CYS A 201 40.87 8.24 -6.46
C CYS A 201 39.73 8.79 -5.58
N TYR A 202 39.90 8.81 -4.27
CA TYR A 202 39.12 9.71 -3.40
C TYR A 202 40.03 10.84 -2.92
N SER A 203 40.02 11.94 -3.65
CA SER A 203 40.23 13.28 -3.07
C SER A 203 38.84 13.88 -2.90
N PRO A 204 38.48 14.38 -1.70
CA PRO A 204 37.14 14.87 -1.42
C PRO A 204 36.96 16.24 -2.08
N VAL A 205 36.33 16.27 -3.25
CA VAL A 205 35.86 17.51 -3.87
C VAL A 205 34.40 17.33 -4.30
N ASP A 206 33.54 17.94 -3.49
CA ASP A 206 32.24 18.55 -3.80
C ASP A 206 31.24 17.78 -4.68
N LEU A 207 30.48 16.90 -4.03
CA LEU A 207 29.13 16.53 -4.46
C LEU A 207 28.12 17.50 -3.84
N ALA A 208 27.95 18.67 -4.43
CA ALA A 208 26.89 19.60 -4.08
C ALA A 208 25.55 19.10 -4.66
N ILE A 209 24.77 18.40 -3.82
CA ILE A 209 23.36 18.09 -4.08
C ILE A 209 22.55 19.36 -3.82
N PRO A 210 21.91 20.00 -4.82
CA PRO A 210 21.14 21.22 -4.60
C PRO A 210 19.89 20.88 -3.79
N GLY A 211 19.84 21.30 -2.53
CA GLY A 211 18.69 21.11 -1.63
C GLY A 211 18.98 20.34 -0.34
N PHE A 212 20.17 19.75 -0.20
CA PHE A 212 20.60 19.21 1.09
C PHE A 212 21.13 20.37 1.95
N SER A 213 20.27 20.90 2.82
CA SER A 213 20.61 21.99 3.73
C SER A 213 21.93 21.73 4.47
N GLU A 214 22.72 22.78 4.64
CA GLU A 214 24.05 22.88 5.28
C GLU A 214 24.04 22.57 6.80
N ALA A 215 23.09 21.75 7.24
CA ALA A 215 22.94 21.23 8.59
C ALA A 215 22.84 19.70 8.60
N SER A 216 23.30 19.02 7.55
CA SER A 216 23.37 17.56 7.56
C SER A 216 24.47 17.11 8.52
N LEU A 217 24.07 16.74 9.73
CA LEU A 217 24.91 16.05 10.71
C LEU A 217 25.35 14.65 10.22
N TRP A 218 24.92 14.24 9.03
CA TRP A 218 25.14 12.91 8.47
C TRP A 218 26.62 12.51 8.37
N PRO A 219 27.53 13.36 7.88
CA PRO A 219 28.96 13.03 7.87
C PRO A 219 29.51 12.83 9.30
N ASN A 220 29.00 13.59 10.28
CA ASN A 220 29.40 13.45 11.68
C ASN A 220 28.85 12.17 12.30
N ILE A 221 27.59 11.83 12.03
CA ILE A 221 26.93 10.60 12.50
C ILE A 221 27.61 9.37 11.92
N ILE A 222 27.89 9.35 10.61
CA ILE A 222 28.61 8.23 9.97
C ILE A 222 30.01 8.09 10.55
N ARG A 223 30.71 9.19 10.78
CA ARG A 223 32.04 9.18 11.43
C ARG A 223 31.97 8.66 12.88
N GLU A 224 30.96 9.05 13.66
CA GLU A 224 30.76 8.52 15.01
C GLU A 224 30.43 7.02 15.01
N LEU A 225 29.60 6.57 14.07
CA LEU A 225 29.27 5.15 13.91
C LEU A 225 30.47 4.31 13.46
N GLN A 226 31.29 4.83 12.54
CA GLN A 226 32.54 4.21 12.09
C GLN A 226 33.58 4.10 13.21
N ASN A 227 33.60 5.06 14.13
CA ASN A 227 34.43 5.02 15.33
C ASN A 227 33.91 4.02 16.38
N GLY A 228 32.73 3.42 16.15
CA GLY A 228 32.10 2.43 17.00
C GLY A 228 31.39 3.05 18.20
N VAL A 229 30.13 2.64 18.44
CA VAL A 229 29.40 3.03 19.65
C VAL A 229 29.84 2.12 20.79
N ARG A 230 30.75 2.60 21.65
CA ARG A 230 31.11 1.89 22.89
C ARG A 230 29.92 1.90 23.84
N LEU A 231 29.19 0.80 23.91
CA LEU A 231 28.19 0.57 24.96
C LEU A 231 28.89 0.61 26.33
N ARG A 232 28.70 1.68 27.09
CA ARG A 232 29.21 1.75 28.47
C ARG A 232 28.39 0.80 29.33
N LYS A 233 29.06 -0.07 30.09
CA LYS A 233 28.40 -0.89 31.12
C LYS A 233 27.74 0.06 32.14
N ALA A 234 26.53 -0.28 32.58
CA ALA A 234 25.69 0.58 33.43
C ALA A 234 26.36 1.05 34.75
N THR A 235 27.45 0.39 35.15
CA THR A 235 28.23 0.68 36.37
C THR A 235 29.19 1.87 36.23
N GLU A 236 29.44 2.39 35.01
CA GLU A 236 30.43 3.45 34.73
C GLU A 236 29.81 4.82 34.39
N ARG A 237 28.62 5.14 34.90
CA ARG A 237 28.13 6.53 34.85
C ARG A 237 28.81 7.36 35.95
N PRO A 238 29.51 8.48 35.61
CA PRO A 238 29.91 9.45 36.62
C PRO A 238 28.66 9.97 37.31
N GLN A 239 28.67 9.96 38.65
CA GLN A 239 27.58 10.53 39.44
C GLN A 239 27.57 12.05 39.20
N CYS A 240 26.73 12.50 38.26
CA CYS A 240 26.35 13.90 38.17
C CYS A 240 25.54 14.21 39.44
N HIS A 241 26.19 14.88 40.39
CA HIS A 241 25.54 15.51 41.53
C HIS A 241 24.64 16.62 41.01
N VAL A 242 23.36 16.31 40.85
CA VAL A 242 22.27 17.28 40.61
C VAL A 242 21.39 17.27 41.86
N PRO A 243 20.93 18.43 42.37
CA PRO A 243 20.19 18.52 43.63
C PRO A 243 18.90 17.68 43.62
N PRO A 244 18.43 17.24 44.79
CA PRO A 244 17.23 16.42 44.89
C PRO A 244 16.03 17.33 44.75
N ASN A 245 15.47 17.43 43.55
CA ASN A 245 14.03 17.53 43.29
C ASN A 245 13.82 17.42 41.78
N GLU A 246 12.95 16.48 41.40
CA GLU A 246 12.52 16.20 40.02
C GLU A 246 13.58 15.60 39.08
N ARG A 247 14.19 14.49 39.52
CA ARG A 247 14.75 13.52 38.56
C ARG A 247 13.57 12.85 37.85
N ILE A 248 13.22 13.35 36.66
CA ILE A 248 12.22 12.71 35.79
C ILE A 248 12.74 11.29 35.51
N ARG A 249 12.09 10.28 36.10
CA ARG A 249 12.42 8.88 35.87
C ARG A 249 12.01 8.51 34.45
N SER A 250 12.84 7.74 33.76
CA SER A 250 12.43 7.17 32.47
C SER A 250 11.28 6.18 32.67
N PRO A 251 10.43 5.95 31.64
CA PRO A 251 9.35 4.96 31.72
C PRO A 251 9.82 3.56 32.15
N TYR A 252 11.04 3.18 31.76
CA TYR A 252 11.67 1.93 32.17
C TYR A 252 12.01 1.88 33.66
N GLU A 253 12.55 2.98 34.22
CA GLU A 253 12.86 3.08 35.66
C GLU A 253 11.58 3.10 36.50
N LEU A 254 10.50 3.73 36.00
CA LEU A 254 9.19 3.68 36.64
C LEU A 254 8.63 2.27 36.66
N LEU A 255 8.70 1.56 35.53
CA LEU A 255 8.26 0.17 35.43
C LEU A 255 9.08 -0.76 36.34
N LEU A 256 10.40 -0.61 36.38
CA LEU A 256 11.26 -1.38 37.27
C LEU A 256 10.91 -1.13 38.75
N ASP A 257 10.66 0.12 39.13
CA ASP A 257 10.25 0.47 40.48
C ASP A 257 8.86 -0.10 40.82
N ASP A 258 7.92 -0.10 39.88
CA ASP A 258 6.61 -0.74 40.05
C ASP A 258 6.73 -2.26 40.19
N ILE A 259 7.62 -2.91 39.43
CA ILE A 259 7.91 -4.34 39.56
C ILE A 259 8.55 -4.65 40.92
N GLN A 260 9.57 -3.88 41.33
CA GLN A 260 10.29 -4.07 42.58
C GLN A 260 9.37 -3.90 43.80
N HIS A 261 8.50 -2.89 43.78
CA HIS A 261 7.56 -2.61 44.86
C HIS A 261 6.20 -3.32 44.69
N LYS A 262 6.08 -4.21 43.70
CA LYS A 262 4.85 -4.98 43.40
C LYS A 262 3.60 -4.09 43.23
N ARG A 263 3.77 -2.89 42.67
CA ARG A 263 2.69 -1.93 42.36
C ARG A 263 2.01 -2.26 41.04
N TYR A 264 1.67 -3.52 40.85
CA TYR A 264 1.03 -4.02 39.63
C TYR A 264 -0.11 -4.99 39.97
N THR A 265 -1.13 -5.01 39.11
CA THR A 265 -2.24 -5.98 39.19
C THR A 265 -2.17 -6.90 37.99
N LEU A 266 -1.72 -8.15 38.17
CA LEU A 266 -1.69 -9.13 37.10
C LEU A 266 -3.09 -9.70 36.89
N ARG A 267 -3.53 -9.74 35.63
CA ARG A 267 -4.69 -10.57 35.25
C ARG A 267 -4.21 -12.01 35.12
N LYS A 268 -4.93 -12.94 35.74
CA LYS A 268 -4.66 -14.37 35.60
C LYS A 268 -5.00 -14.78 34.17
N VAL A 269 -3.99 -15.20 33.41
CA VAL A 269 -4.20 -15.85 32.12
C VAL A 269 -4.56 -17.30 32.43
N SER A 270 -5.76 -17.72 32.02
CA SER A 270 -6.17 -19.13 32.10
C SER A 270 -5.32 -19.92 31.11
N ASP A 271 -4.60 -20.95 31.59
CA ASP A 271 -3.90 -21.88 30.73
C ASP A 271 -4.89 -22.58 29.79
N TRP A 272 -4.71 -22.42 28.48
CA TRP A 272 -5.51 -23.09 27.44
C TRP A 272 -5.16 -24.58 27.25
N SER A 273 -4.48 -25.21 28.22
CA SER A 273 -3.87 -26.51 28.06
C SER A 273 -4.55 -27.64 28.85
N GLN A 274 -5.89 -27.70 28.91
CA GLN A 274 -6.64 -28.95 29.18
C GLN A 274 -8.04 -28.96 28.53
N GLN A 275 -8.13 -28.97 27.20
CA GLN A 275 -9.30 -29.52 26.48
C GLN A 275 -8.85 -30.27 25.22
N THR A 276 -8.06 -31.33 25.39
CA THR A 276 -7.94 -32.41 24.39
C THR A 276 -7.55 -33.71 25.09
N ALA A 277 -8.55 -34.47 25.51
CA ALA A 277 -8.41 -35.90 25.73
C ALA A 277 -9.69 -36.61 25.24
N LEU A 278 -9.58 -37.23 24.08
CA LEU A 278 -10.58 -38.10 23.48
C LEU A 278 -10.76 -39.39 24.31
N LYS A 279 -12.02 -39.66 24.69
CA LYS A 279 -12.81 -40.92 24.83
C LYS A 279 -12.14 -42.22 25.35
N PRO A 280 -12.93 -43.10 26.01
CA PRO A 280 -13.52 -44.19 25.23
C PRO A 280 -14.97 -44.56 25.59
N THR A 281 -15.65 -44.99 24.53
CA THR A 281 -16.81 -45.89 24.45
C THR A 281 -16.79 -46.99 25.52
N VAL A 282 -17.92 -47.19 26.21
CA VAL A 282 -18.25 -48.47 26.86
C VAL A 282 -19.65 -48.87 26.43
N LEU A 283 -19.71 -50.06 25.86
CA LEU A 283 -20.89 -50.85 25.53
C LEU A 283 -21.59 -51.29 26.84
N LEU A 284 -22.90 -51.03 26.93
CA LEU A 284 -23.99 -51.96 27.27
C LEU A 284 -25.32 -51.20 27.29
#